data_AF-A0A2U3KGV3-F1
#
_entry.id   AF-A0A2U3KGV3-F1
#
_cell.length_a   1.000
_cell.length_b   1.000
_cell.length_c   1.000
_cell.angle_alpha   90.00
_cell.angle_beta   90.00
_cell.angle_gamma   90.00
#
_symmetry.space_group_name_H-M   'P 1'
#
loop_
_entity.id
_entity.type
_entity.pdbx_description
1 polymer ?
#
loop_
_entity_poly.entity_id
_entity_poly.type
_entity_poly.pdbx_seq_one_letter_code
_entity_poly.pdbx_strand_id
1 'polypeptide(L)'
;MGTTTYMSPEQVRAQPVDARSDIFSFGCVLYEMLTRETAFGKETAAETMHSILKEEPRPLATSDSAIPPALDRVVRHCLEKDPDNRFQSARDVIFALESLSPTSQAAGKTELRPARRRWMKPVIAAVIEAAVLLAAAAIGKNWAKPHDNVFHRLTFQRGRIHAARFTPDGHGVVYSAQWEAEPSELFTARFEIPGSRALSFPGAELRAISPSGELALTQSTRVVANSFAPAGMLARAPFSGGAPRAVEDHVDFADWSPDGAELAVVRETDRGTELEFPAGQVIYRTVGYISDPRIAPSGDRVAFLDHPLNADNRGSVMVVDRAGQKKALTGLFLAAEGLAWSPGGDEI
;
A
#
# COMPACT_ATOMS: atom_id res chain seq x y z
N MET A 1 7.08 -3.81 -8.29
CA MET A 1 6.91 -4.99 -9.18
C MET A 1 7.20 -6.22 -8.34
N GLY A 2 6.20 -7.04 -8.04
CA GLY A 2 6.41 -8.29 -7.30
C GLY A 2 7.13 -9.33 -8.13
N THR A 3 7.87 -10.24 -7.47
CA THR A 3 8.71 -11.24 -8.15
C THR A 3 7.84 -12.29 -8.85
N THR A 4 7.67 -12.15 -10.17
CA THR A 4 6.79 -12.97 -11.02
C THR A 4 7.13 -14.46 -10.99
N THR A 5 8.36 -14.83 -10.65
CA THR A 5 8.90 -16.19 -10.63
C THR A 5 8.16 -17.17 -9.70
N TYR A 6 7.43 -16.66 -8.70
CA TYR A 6 6.70 -17.47 -7.72
C TYR A 6 5.19 -17.52 -7.97
N MET A 7 4.67 -16.86 -9.01
CA MET A 7 3.23 -16.86 -9.29
C MET A 7 2.72 -18.25 -9.70
N SER A 8 1.50 -18.58 -9.29
CA SER A 8 0.83 -19.80 -9.73
C SER A 8 0.19 -19.65 -11.13
N PRO A 9 -0.05 -20.76 -11.85
CA PRO A 9 -0.69 -20.73 -13.18
C PRO A 9 -2.04 -20.00 -13.22
N GLU A 10 -2.85 -20.15 -12.18
CA GLU A 10 -4.14 -19.47 -12.02
C GLU A 10 -3.98 -17.96 -11.76
N GLN A 11 -2.98 -17.53 -10.98
CA GLN A 11 -2.65 -16.11 -10.83
C GLN A 11 -2.21 -15.48 -12.15
N VAL A 12 -1.35 -16.17 -12.93
CA VAL A 12 -0.90 -15.72 -14.25
C VAL A 12 -2.08 -15.66 -15.26
N ARG A 13 -3.09 -16.51 -15.10
CA ARG A 13 -4.33 -16.49 -15.91
C ARG A 13 -5.41 -15.51 -15.39
N ALA A 14 -5.17 -14.80 -14.28
CA ALA A 14 -6.18 -14.02 -13.57
C ALA A 14 -7.47 -14.81 -13.23
N GLN A 15 -7.31 -16.09 -12.89
CA GLN A 15 -8.37 -16.98 -12.42
C GLN A 15 -8.55 -16.88 -10.89
N PRO A 16 -9.64 -17.39 -10.32
CA PRO A 16 -9.81 -17.47 -8.86
C PRO A 16 -8.62 -18.15 -8.18
N VAL A 17 -8.15 -17.53 -7.10
CA VAL A 17 -6.97 -17.94 -6.31
C VAL A 17 -7.47 -18.53 -5.00
N ASP A 18 -6.89 -19.65 -4.56
CA ASP A 18 -7.17 -20.28 -3.27
C ASP A 18 -5.86 -20.76 -2.61
N ALA A 19 -5.95 -21.45 -1.47
CA ALA A 19 -4.78 -21.91 -0.72
C ALA A 19 -3.83 -22.83 -1.52
N ARG A 20 -4.28 -23.41 -2.64
CA ARG A 20 -3.47 -24.26 -3.53
C ARG A 20 -2.55 -23.42 -4.42
N SER A 21 -2.80 -22.12 -4.55
CA SER A 21 -1.87 -21.15 -5.15
C SER A 21 -0.66 -20.91 -4.24
N ASP A 22 -0.86 -20.80 -2.93
CA ASP A 22 0.24 -20.67 -1.96
C ASP A 22 1.09 -21.95 -1.90
N ILE A 23 0.48 -23.12 -2.06
CA ILE A 23 1.18 -24.41 -2.18
C ILE A 23 2.10 -24.44 -3.42
N PHE A 24 1.67 -23.87 -4.55
CA PHE A 24 2.52 -23.75 -5.74
C PHE A 24 3.69 -22.80 -5.50
N SER A 25 3.44 -21.62 -4.93
CA SER A 25 4.48 -20.64 -4.55
C SER A 25 5.50 -21.26 -3.59
N PHE A 26 5.05 -22.03 -2.59
CA PHE A 26 5.91 -22.80 -1.69
C PHE A 26 6.73 -23.86 -2.44
N GLY A 27 6.14 -24.57 -3.40
CA GLY A 27 6.84 -25.50 -4.29
C GLY A 27 8.00 -24.84 -5.06
N CYS A 28 7.79 -23.63 -5.57
CA CYS A 28 8.84 -22.85 -6.25
C CYS A 28 10.00 -22.51 -5.30
N VAL A 29 9.69 -22.04 -4.09
CA VAL A 29 10.71 -21.71 -3.07
C VAL A 29 11.46 -22.97 -2.61
N LEU A 30 10.77 -24.09 -2.41
CA LEU A 30 11.39 -25.36 -2.02
C LEU A 30 12.31 -25.90 -3.12
N TYR A 31 11.89 -25.82 -4.39
CA TYR A 31 12.74 -26.14 -5.53
C TYR A 31 14.02 -25.29 -5.54
N GLU A 32 13.89 -23.97 -5.38
CA GLU A 32 15.02 -23.04 -5.42
C GLU A 32 15.97 -23.22 -4.23
N MET A 33 15.48 -23.53 -3.03
CA MET A 33 16.34 -23.90 -1.90
C MET A 33 17.15 -25.18 -2.16
N LEU A 34 16.63 -26.13 -2.94
CA LEU A 34 17.26 -27.42 -3.22
C LEU A 34 18.26 -27.36 -4.38
N THR A 35 18.00 -26.53 -5.41
CA THR A 35 18.83 -26.43 -6.62
C THR A 35 19.71 -25.18 -6.67
N ARG A 36 19.35 -24.12 -5.94
CA ARG A 36 19.81 -22.72 -6.13
C ARG A 36 19.45 -22.12 -7.49
N GLU A 37 18.53 -22.75 -8.22
CA GLU A 37 17.94 -22.24 -9.47
C GLU A 37 16.43 -22.04 -9.28
N THR A 38 15.88 -20.99 -9.89
CA THR A 38 14.42 -20.76 -9.90
C THR A 38 13.70 -21.83 -10.71
N ALA A 39 12.52 -22.30 -10.28
CA ALA A 39 11.77 -23.34 -10.98
C ALA A 39 11.37 -22.98 -12.42
N PHE A 40 10.97 -21.73 -12.66
CA PHE A 40 10.42 -21.25 -13.95
C PHE A 40 11.01 -19.91 -14.43
N GLY A 41 12.07 -19.40 -13.79
CA GLY A 41 12.67 -18.10 -14.13
C GLY A 41 13.30 -18.10 -15.54
N LYS A 42 13.07 -17.00 -16.26
CA LYS A 42 13.60 -16.73 -17.61
C LYS A 42 14.16 -15.30 -17.68
N GLU A 43 14.73 -14.93 -18.83
CA GLU A 43 15.31 -13.59 -19.04
C GLU A 43 14.24 -12.48 -18.96
N THR A 44 13.01 -12.75 -19.42
CA THR A 44 11.90 -11.79 -19.33
C THR A 44 10.75 -12.28 -18.45
N ALA A 45 9.95 -11.32 -17.97
CA ALA A 45 8.73 -11.62 -17.21
C ALA A 45 7.69 -12.38 -18.04
N ALA A 46 7.58 -12.10 -19.36
CA ALA A 46 6.64 -12.77 -20.24
C ALA A 46 7.01 -14.24 -20.50
N GLU A 47 8.31 -14.54 -20.67
CA GLU A 47 8.80 -15.92 -20.78
C GLU A 47 8.66 -16.67 -19.45
N THR A 48 8.89 -16.00 -18.32
CA THR A 48 8.69 -16.57 -16.98
C THR A 48 7.22 -16.97 -16.78
N MET A 49 6.27 -16.09 -17.16
CA MET A 49 4.84 -16.41 -17.17
C MET A 49 4.52 -17.58 -18.12
N HIS A 50 5.12 -17.63 -19.30
CA HIS A 50 4.94 -18.77 -20.22
C HIS A 50 5.42 -20.09 -19.60
N SER A 51 6.61 -20.09 -18.98
CA SER A 51 7.21 -21.24 -18.30
C SER A 51 6.33 -21.73 -17.15
N ILE A 52 5.84 -20.84 -16.29
CA ILE A 52 4.86 -21.15 -15.23
C ILE A 52 3.63 -21.88 -15.81
N LEU A 53 3.11 -21.42 -16.96
CA LEU A 53 1.88 -21.96 -17.57
C LEU A 53 2.05 -23.28 -18.36
N LYS A 54 3.26 -23.60 -18.85
CA LYS A 54 3.48 -24.60 -19.91
C LYS A 54 4.70 -25.51 -19.77
N GLU A 55 5.71 -25.12 -19.00
CA GLU A 55 6.95 -25.90 -18.85
C GLU A 55 6.99 -26.58 -17.49
N GLU A 56 7.59 -27.77 -17.42
CA GLU A 56 7.92 -28.43 -16.16
C GLU A 56 9.31 -28.01 -15.65
N PRO A 57 9.51 -27.93 -14.32
CA PRO A 57 10.81 -27.60 -13.76
C PRO A 57 11.83 -28.71 -14.09
N ARG A 58 13.13 -28.36 -14.11
CA ARG A 58 14.17 -29.38 -14.37
C ARG A 58 14.13 -30.45 -13.26
N PRO A 59 14.32 -31.75 -13.56
CA PRO A 59 14.35 -32.77 -12.52
C PRO A 59 15.41 -32.49 -11.45
N LEU A 60 15.07 -32.66 -10.17
CA LEU A 60 16.06 -32.50 -9.08
C LEU A 60 17.19 -33.55 -9.12
N ALA A 61 17.03 -34.60 -9.94
CA ALA A 61 17.94 -35.74 -10.04
C ALA A 61 19.19 -35.51 -10.92
N THR A 62 19.39 -34.32 -11.51
CA THR A 62 20.45 -34.07 -12.52
C THR A 62 21.68 -33.29 -12.06
N SER A 63 21.76 -32.85 -10.80
CA SER A 63 22.87 -31.97 -10.34
C SER A 63 23.38 -32.32 -8.94
N ASP A 64 24.52 -33.03 -8.83
CA ASP A 64 25.50 -33.17 -7.72
C ASP A 64 25.06 -33.14 -6.23
N SER A 65 23.77 -33.27 -5.96
CA SER A 65 23.14 -33.07 -4.67
C SER A 65 22.33 -34.31 -4.31
N ALA A 66 22.55 -34.85 -3.11
CA ALA A 66 21.90 -36.08 -2.63
C ALA A 66 20.44 -35.82 -2.18
N ILE A 67 19.62 -35.28 -3.07
CA ILE A 67 18.20 -35.00 -2.84
C ILE A 67 17.44 -36.34 -2.81
N PRO A 68 16.73 -36.69 -1.71
CA PRO A 68 15.97 -37.93 -1.66
C PRO A 68 14.87 -37.96 -2.75
N PRO A 69 14.69 -39.06 -3.50
CA PRO A 69 13.64 -39.16 -4.53
C PRO A 69 12.21 -38.94 -4.02
N ALA A 70 11.99 -39.11 -2.71
CA ALA A 70 10.72 -38.81 -2.07
C ALA A 70 10.48 -37.30 -1.90
N LEU A 71 11.53 -36.49 -1.75
CA LEU A 71 11.44 -35.03 -1.71
C LEU A 71 11.17 -34.44 -3.10
N ASP A 72 11.76 -35.00 -4.16
CA ASP A 72 11.44 -34.66 -5.56
C ASP A 72 9.95 -34.87 -5.87
N ARG A 73 9.34 -35.96 -5.36
CA ARG A 73 7.88 -36.16 -5.48
C ARG A 73 7.05 -35.10 -4.77
N VAL A 74 7.45 -34.66 -3.57
CA VAL A 74 6.74 -33.59 -2.85
C VAL A 74 6.83 -32.27 -3.61
N VAL A 75 8.02 -31.90 -4.11
CA VAL A 75 8.23 -30.67 -4.89
C VAL A 75 7.38 -30.70 -6.16
N ARG A 76 7.42 -31.80 -6.94
CA ARG A 76 6.59 -31.95 -8.15
C ARG A 76 5.09 -31.81 -7.86
N HIS A 77 4.59 -32.48 -6.82
CA HIS A 77 3.16 -32.44 -6.48
C HIS A 77 2.69 -31.05 -5.98
N CYS A 78 3.59 -30.24 -5.42
CA CYS A 78 3.31 -28.82 -5.18
C CYS A 78 3.24 -27.99 -6.49
N LEU A 79 4.06 -28.36 -7.48
CA LEU A 79 4.26 -27.64 -8.74
C LEU A 79 3.35 -28.09 -9.91
N GLU A 80 2.39 -28.99 -9.65
CA GLU A 80 1.38 -29.41 -10.63
C GLU A 80 0.63 -28.20 -11.22
N LYS A 81 0.42 -28.20 -12.54
CA LYS A 81 -0.14 -27.03 -13.23
C LYS A 81 -1.63 -26.84 -12.96
N ASP A 82 -2.32 -27.92 -12.66
CA ASP A 82 -3.74 -27.96 -12.29
C ASP A 82 -3.87 -27.97 -10.76
N PRO A 83 -4.56 -26.99 -10.14
CA PRO A 83 -4.80 -26.97 -8.69
C PRO A 83 -5.48 -28.25 -8.14
N ASP A 84 -6.31 -28.94 -8.92
CA ASP A 84 -6.98 -30.16 -8.47
C ASP A 84 -6.00 -31.35 -8.37
N ASN A 85 -4.86 -31.29 -9.07
CA ASN A 85 -3.78 -32.27 -8.99
C ASN A 85 -2.69 -31.92 -7.96
N ARG A 86 -2.77 -30.78 -7.25
CA ARG A 86 -1.85 -30.42 -6.16
C ARG A 86 -2.24 -31.08 -4.84
N PHE A 87 -1.38 -30.94 -3.82
CA PHE A 87 -1.83 -31.04 -2.43
C PHE A 87 -2.98 -30.06 -2.18
N GLN A 88 -4.05 -30.51 -1.53
CA GLN A 88 -5.25 -29.69 -1.31
C GLN A 88 -5.15 -28.82 -0.03
N SER A 89 -4.21 -29.11 0.87
CA SER A 89 -3.92 -28.27 2.04
C SER A 89 -2.43 -28.26 2.42
N ALA A 90 -1.99 -27.19 3.08
CA ALA A 90 -0.64 -27.12 3.65
C ALA A 90 -0.35 -28.22 4.69
N ARG A 91 -1.39 -28.78 5.32
CA ARG A 91 -1.27 -29.91 6.26
C ARG A 91 -0.81 -31.19 5.55
N ASP A 92 -1.26 -31.40 4.32
CA ASP A 92 -0.87 -32.57 3.52
C ASP A 92 0.59 -32.48 3.10
N VAL A 93 1.05 -31.26 2.75
CA VAL A 93 2.47 -30.96 2.48
C VAL A 93 3.35 -31.23 3.70
N ILE A 94 2.93 -30.77 4.89
CA ILE A 94 3.64 -31.01 6.15
C ILE A 94 3.73 -32.51 6.43
N PHE A 95 2.63 -33.25 6.37
CA PHE A 95 2.61 -34.70 6.59
C PHE A 95 3.53 -35.44 5.61
N ALA A 96 3.53 -35.04 4.33
CA ALA A 96 4.41 -35.61 3.33
C ALA A 96 5.89 -35.36 3.68
N LEU A 97 6.27 -34.15 4.11
CA LEU A 97 7.65 -33.82 4.52
C LEU A 97 8.07 -34.51 5.83
N GLU A 98 7.19 -34.59 6.83
CA GLU A 98 7.43 -35.31 8.09
C GLU A 98 7.72 -36.80 7.84
N SER A 99 7.02 -37.42 6.89
CA SER A 99 7.27 -38.82 6.50
C SER A 99 8.67 -39.08 5.92
N LEU A 100 9.40 -38.04 5.51
CA LEU A 100 10.77 -38.12 5.02
C LEU A 100 11.83 -37.95 6.13
N SER A 101 11.41 -37.54 7.32
CA SER A 101 12.31 -37.37 8.46
C SER A 101 12.68 -38.75 9.04
N PRO A 102 13.98 -39.08 9.21
CA PRO A 102 14.42 -40.42 9.59
C PRO A 102 14.20 -40.71 11.08
N THR A 103 12.94 -40.89 11.48
CA THR A 103 12.54 -41.40 12.81
C THR A 103 12.18 -42.88 12.71
N SER A 104 13.22 -43.71 12.74
CA SER A 104 13.21 -45.12 13.18
C SER A 104 12.15 -46.07 12.60
N GLN A 105 12.44 -46.68 11.45
CA GLN A 105 12.04 -48.07 11.18
C GLN A 105 13.28 -48.98 11.18
N ALA A 106 13.49 -49.72 12.27
CA ALA A 106 14.15 -51.05 12.29
C ALA A 106 14.23 -51.58 13.74
N ALA A 107 13.63 -52.74 14.01
CA ALA A 107 13.94 -53.50 15.21
C ALA A 107 15.21 -54.35 14.98
N GLY A 108 16.21 -54.29 15.87
CA GLY A 108 17.45 -55.07 15.65
C GLY A 108 18.63 -54.79 16.59
N LYS A 109 18.53 -55.24 17.84
CA LYS A 109 19.60 -55.77 18.73
C LYS A 109 21.08 -55.31 18.58
N THR A 110 21.62 -54.84 19.72
CA THR A 110 22.96 -55.17 20.30
C THR A 110 24.18 -54.22 20.08
N GLU A 111 24.44 -53.45 21.15
CA GLU A 111 25.72 -53.15 21.84
C GLU A 111 26.81 -52.12 21.41
N LEU A 112 27.05 -51.20 22.37
CA LEU A 112 28.33 -50.70 22.94
C LEU A 112 29.29 -49.73 22.20
N ARG A 113 29.12 -48.44 22.55
CA ARG A 113 30.07 -47.33 22.94
C ARG A 113 31.60 -47.55 22.81
N PRO A 114 32.44 -46.46 22.68
CA PRO A 114 32.26 -45.07 23.13
C PRO A 114 32.65 -44.01 22.04
N ALA A 115 33.04 -42.73 22.21
CA ALA A 115 33.24 -41.80 23.36
C ALA A 115 33.11 -40.30 22.94
N ARG A 116 33.17 -39.37 23.93
CA ARG A 116 33.42 -37.90 23.86
C ARG A 116 32.48 -36.98 23.02
N ARG A 117 32.38 -35.70 23.46
CA ARG A 117 31.65 -34.56 22.85
C ARG A 117 30.11 -34.66 22.72
N ARG A 118 29.42 -35.29 23.69
CA ARG A 118 27.94 -35.41 23.71
C ARG A 118 27.19 -34.35 24.55
N TRP A 119 27.90 -33.52 25.33
CA TRP A 119 27.31 -32.54 26.26
C TRP A 119 27.19 -31.11 25.69
N MET A 120 27.91 -30.77 24.61
CA MET A 120 27.68 -29.52 23.87
C MET A 120 26.47 -29.57 22.92
N LYS A 121 26.08 -30.77 22.46
CA LYS A 121 24.94 -30.94 21.53
C LYS A 121 23.58 -30.50 22.10
N PRO A 122 23.18 -30.85 23.34
CA PRO A 122 21.93 -30.33 23.92
C PRO A 122 21.98 -28.81 24.16
N VAL A 123 23.16 -28.25 24.48
CA VAL A 123 23.31 -26.79 24.65
C VAL A 123 23.15 -26.05 23.32
N ILE A 124 23.77 -26.53 22.25
CA ILE A 124 23.61 -25.93 20.91
C ILE A 124 22.16 -26.07 20.42
N ALA A 125 21.52 -27.23 20.64
CA ALA A 125 20.11 -27.42 20.30
C ALA A 125 19.20 -26.44 21.06
N ALA A 126 19.36 -26.33 22.38
CA ALA A 126 18.58 -25.40 23.21
C ALA A 126 18.84 -23.92 22.87
N VAL A 127 20.05 -23.55 22.46
CA VAL A 127 20.36 -22.18 22.00
C VAL A 127 19.73 -21.89 20.63
N ILE A 128 19.73 -22.85 19.70
CA ILE A 128 19.03 -22.71 18.41
C ILE A 128 17.51 -22.64 18.64
N GLU A 129 16.95 -23.49 19.49
CA GLU A 129 15.54 -23.49 19.85
C GLU A 129 15.12 -22.18 20.52
N ALA A 130 15.90 -21.68 21.48
CA ALA A 130 15.67 -20.37 22.09
C ALA A 130 15.81 -19.22 21.08
N ALA A 131 16.76 -19.27 20.14
CA ALA A 131 16.92 -18.27 19.09
C ALA A 131 15.76 -18.29 18.09
N VAL A 132 15.26 -19.48 17.71
CA VAL A 132 14.08 -19.65 16.85
C VAL A 132 12.82 -19.17 17.57
N LEU A 133 12.65 -19.47 18.86
CA LEU A 133 11.53 -18.97 19.66
C LEU A 133 11.59 -17.44 19.84
N LEU A 134 12.77 -16.86 20.05
CA LEU A 134 12.95 -15.40 20.12
C LEU A 134 12.71 -14.73 18.77
N ALA A 135 13.18 -15.33 17.66
CA ALA A 135 12.90 -14.85 16.31
C ALA A 135 11.41 -14.94 15.98
N ALA A 136 10.76 -16.06 16.27
CA ALA A 136 9.32 -16.25 16.09
C ALA A 136 8.49 -15.30 16.98
N ALA A 137 8.94 -15.00 18.20
CA ALA A 137 8.30 -14.03 19.07
C ALA A 137 8.52 -12.57 18.61
N ALA A 138 9.67 -12.26 18.00
CA ALA A 138 9.94 -10.95 17.40
C ALA A 138 9.15 -10.74 16.11
N ILE A 139 9.13 -11.74 15.22
CA ILE A 139 8.32 -11.76 14.00
C ILE A 139 6.83 -11.71 14.37
N GLY A 140 6.38 -12.52 15.33
CA GLY A 140 4.99 -12.53 15.81
C GLY A 140 4.56 -11.28 16.59
N LYS A 141 5.50 -10.49 17.13
CA LYS A 141 5.22 -9.14 17.66
C LYS A 141 5.09 -8.10 16.55
N ASN A 142 5.83 -8.25 15.45
CA ASN A 142 5.81 -7.34 14.31
C ASN A 142 4.81 -7.73 13.21
N TRP A 143 4.24 -8.94 13.26
CA TRP A 143 2.93 -9.20 12.69
C TRP A 143 1.89 -8.39 13.46
N ALA A 144 1.76 -7.14 13.05
CA ALA A 144 0.53 -6.38 13.25
C ALA A 144 -0.62 -7.33 12.90
N LYS A 145 -1.45 -7.64 13.90
CA LYS A 145 -2.69 -8.36 13.65
C LYS A 145 -3.39 -7.61 12.52
N PRO A 146 -3.89 -8.28 11.47
CA PRO A 146 -4.73 -7.61 10.50
C PRO A 146 -5.79 -6.85 11.29
N HIS A 147 -5.77 -5.52 11.18
CA HIS A 147 -6.90 -4.75 11.67
C HIS A 147 -8.07 -5.22 10.81
N ASP A 148 -9.10 -5.75 11.45
CA ASP A 148 -10.37 -6.06 10.81
C ASP A 148 -10.96 -4.71 10.36
N ASN A 149 -10.54 -4.25 9.18
CA ASN A 149 -10.88 -2.95 8.63
C ASN A 149 -12.34 -3.01 8.18
N VAL A 150 -13.25 -2.74 9.11
CA VAL A 150 -14.68 -2.67 8.82
C VAL A 150 -14.97 -1.39 8.07
N PHE A 151 -15.19 -1.52 6.77
CA PHE A 151 -15.56 -0.39 5.91
C PHE A 151 -17.04 -0.04 6.07
N HIS A 152 -17.31 1.15 6.62
CA HIS A 152 -18.66 1.70 6.74
C HIS A 152 -18.98 2.64 5.57
N ARG A 153 -20.04 2.32 4.81
CA ARG A 153 -20.50 3.19 3.71
C ARG A 153 -21.25 4.40 4.25
N LEU A 154 -20.73 5.60 3.98
CA LEU A 154 -21.32 6.87 4.42
C LEU A 154 -22.29 7.47 3.39
N THR A 155 -21.98 7.35 2.09
CA THR A 155 -22.72 8.00 1.00
C THR A 155 -23.46 6.99 0.13
N PHE A 156 -24.77 7.21 -0.07
CA PHE A 156 -25.65 6.28 -0.79
C PHE A 156 -26.08 6.76 -2.18
N GLN A 157 -25.91 8.05 -2.47
CA GLN A 157 -26.23 8.69 -3.76
C GLN A 157 -25.24 8.28 -4.87
N ARG A 158 -25.65 8.47 -6.13
CA ARG A 158 -24.82 8.25 -7.31
C ARG A 158 -24.17 9.55 -7.76
N GLY A 159 -22.86 9.55 -7.94
CA GLY A 159 -22.10 10.70 -8.39
C GLY A 159 -20.61 10.53 -8.10
N ARG A 160 -19.87 11.64 -8.07
CA ARG A 160 -18.43 11.68 -7.81
C ARG A 160 -18.15 12.42 -6.51
N ILE A 161 -17.37 11.81 -5.63
CA ILE A 161 -16.73 12.49 -4.49
C ILE A 161 -15.39 13.01 -4.99
N HIS A 162 -15.07 14.27 -4.69
CA HIS A 162 -13.87 14.94 -5.16
C HIS A 162 -12.83 15.11 -4.07
N ALA A 163 -13.25 15.42 -2.84
CA ALA A 163 -12.39 15.46 -1.66
C ALA A 163 -13.18 15.11 -0.40
N ALA A 164 -12.51 14.55 0.61
CA ALA A 164 -13.07 14.29 1.93
C ALA A 164 -12.04 14.57 3.04
N ARG A 165 -12.51 15.07 4.19
CA ARG A 165 -11.71 15.31 5.41
C ARG A 165 -12.55 14.91 6.62
N PHE A 166 -11.89 14.38 7.66
CA PHE A 166 -12.53 14.17 8.96
C PHE A 166 -12.93 15.51 9.58
N THR A 167 -14.03 15.52 10.31
CA THR A 167 -14.37 16.66 11.17
C THR A 167 -13.35 16.75 12.33
N PRO A 168 -12.99 17.95 12.84
CA PRO A 168 -12.00 18.07 13.92
C PRO A 168 -12.39 17.37 15.22
N ASP A 169 -13.68 17.11 15.43
CA ASP A 169 -14.19 16.31 16.55
C ASP A 169 -14.03 14.78 16.35
N GLY A 170 -13.61 14.31 15.17
CA GLY A 170 -13.42 12.88 14.88
C GLY A 170 -14.70 12.06 14.71
N HIS A 171 -15.89 12.66 14.81
CA HIS A 171 -17.18 11.95 14.75
C HIS A 171 -17.88 12.00 13.37
N GLY A 172 -17.17 12.40 12.32
CA GLY A 172 -17.73 12.48 10.97
C GLY A 172 -16.73 12.94 9.91
N VAL A 173 -17.28 13.27 8.76
CA VAL A 173 -16.55 13.82 7.60
C VAL A 173 -17.28 15.03 7.02
N VAL A 174 -16.51 15.92 6.38
CA VAL A 174 -17.00 16.80 5.31
C VAL A 174 -16.40 16.30 4.00
N TYR A 175 -17.18 16.35 2.93
CA TYR A 175 -16.71 16.01 1.59
C TYR A 175 -17.38 16.91 0.56
N SER A 176 -16.71 17.16 -0.56
CA SER A 176 -17.34 17.73 -1.76
C SER A 176 -17.76 16.61 -2.70
N ALA A 177 -18.97 16.72 -3.25
CA ALA A 177 -19.48 15.77 -4.21
C ALA A 177 -20.38 16.42 -5.25
N GLN A 178 -20.23 15.95 -6.49
CA GLN A 178 -21.17 16.15 -7.57
C GLN A 178 -22.13 14.94 -7.60
N TRP A 179 -23.37 15.16 -7.16
CA TRP A 179 -24.43 14.15 -7.24
C TRP A 179 -25.25 14.30 -8.52
N GLU A 180 -25.55 13.17 -9.15
CA GLU A 180 -26.36 13.08 -10.37
C GLU A 180 -25.85 14.01 -11.50
N ALA A 181 -26.58 15.08 -11.81
CA ALA A 181 -26.21 16.08 -12.82
C ALA A 181 -26.12 17.52 -12.25
N GLU A 182 -26.13 17.65 -10.92
CA GLU A 182 -26.05 18.95 -10.24
C GLU A 182 -24.60 19.48 -10.17
N PRO A 183 -24.39 20.76 -9.85
CA PRO A 183 -23.07 21.27 -9.46
C PRO A 183 -22.49 20.54 -8.24
N SER A 184 -21.17 20.56 -8.07
CA SER A 184 -20.53 20.08 -6.84
C SER A 184 -20.95 20.93 -5.64
N GLU A 185 -21.12 20.30 -4.49
CA GLU A 185 -21.62 20.90 -3.24
C GLU A 185 -20.91 20.25 -2.04
N LEU A 186 -20.80 20.97 -0.92
CA LEU A 186 -20.20 20.44 0.30
C LEU A 186 -21.26 19.76 1.17
N PHE A 187 -20.94 18.57 1.66
CA PHE A 187 -21.80 17.78 2.52
C PHE A 187 -21.05 17.36 3.78
N THR A 188 -21.78 17.16 4.87
CA THR A 188 -21.27 16.51 6.08
C THR A 188 -22.06 15.24 6.38
N ALA A 189 -21.35 14.20 6.83
CA ALA A 189 -21.91 12.95 7.32
C ALA A 189 -21.32 12.62 8.71
N ARG A 190 -22.16 12.11 9.62
CA ARG A 190 -21.76 11.65 10.96
C ARG A 190 -21.70 10.14 10.98
N PHE A 191 -20.75 9.54 11.70
CA PHE A 191 -20.60 8.08 11.69
C PHE A 191 -21.77 7.34 12.36
N GLU A 192 -22.44 7.98 13.31
CA GLU A 192 -23.58 7.43 14.06
C GLU A 192 -24.93 7.66 13.38
N ILE A 193 -25.02 8.59 12.42
CA ILE A 193 -26.29 9.03 11.81
C ILE A 193 -26.24 8.73 10.31
N PRO A 194 -27.06 7.80 9.79
CA PRO A 194 -27.11 7.49 8.37
C PRO A 194 -27.48 8.71 7.51
N GLY A 195 -26.75 8.89 6.41
CA GLY A 195 -26.99 9.94 5.43
C GLY A 195 -26.10 11.17 5.58
N SER A 196 -26.39 12.19 4.79
CA SER A 196 -25.54 13.38 4.66
C SER A 196 -26.39 14.65 4.55
N ARG A 197 -25.84 15.77 5.04
CA ARG A 197 -26.48 17.09 5.03
C ARG A 197 -25.61 18.07 4.25
N ALA A 198 -26.20 18.81 3.31
CA ALA A 198 -25.51 19.90 2.61
C ALA A 198 -25.08 21.02 3.58
N LEU A 199 -23.97 21.67 3.26
CA LEU A 199 -23.42 22.83 3.97
C LEU A 199 -23.74 24.18 3.29
N SER A 200 -24.40 24.14 2.13
CA SER A 200 -24.86 25.31 1.36
C SER A 200 -23.72 26.14 0.77
N PHE A 201 -22.75 25.45 0.15
CA PHE A 201 -21.69 26.00 -0.68
C PHE A 201 -21.80 25.40 -2.11
N PRO A 202 -22.82 25.78 -2.90
CA PRO A 202 -23.01 25.28 -4.25
C PRO A 202 -21.89 25.75 -5.18
N GLY A 203 -21.41 24.85 -6.04
CA GLY A 203 -20.28 25.07 -6.93
C GLY A 203 -18.92 25.17 -6.23
N ALA A 204 -18.78 24.65 -5.01
CA ALA A 204 -17.54 24.67 -4.24
C ALA A 204 -16.93 23.27 -4.07
N GLU A 205 -15.59 23.25 -4.00
CA GLU A 205 -14.80 22.05 -3.75
C GLU A 205 -14.06 22.16 -2.41
N LEU A 206 -14.07 21.08 -1.60
CA LEU A 206 -13.41 21.04 -0.30
C LEU A 206 -11.90 20.87 -0.49
N ARG A 207 -11.08 21.73 0.14
CA ARG A 207 -9.62 21.57 0.14
C ARG A 207 -9.10 21.11 1.51
N ALA A 208 -9.49 21.77 2.59
CA ALA A 208 -9.13 21.38 3.95
C ALA A 208 -10.10 21.89 5.02
N ILE A 209 -9.95 21.40 6.25
CA ILE A 209 -10.64 21.88 7.45
C ILE A 209 -9.58 22.20 8.51
N SER A 210 -9.68 23.36 9.16
CA SER A 210 -8.77 23.73 10.24
C SER A 210 -9.10 22.98 11.54
N PRO A 211 -8.19 22.94 12.53
CA PRO A 211 -8.48 22.39 13.85
C PRO A 211 -9.69 23.03 14.56
N SER A 212 -10.04 24.28 14.23
CA SER A 212 -11.20 25.00 14.74
C SER A 212 -12.50 24.77 13.95
N GLY A 213 -12.45 24.01 12.86
CA GLY A 213 -13.59 23.72 11.99
C GLY A 213 -13.81 24.73 10.85
N GLU A 214 -12.94 25.71 10.67
CA GLU A 214 -13.00 26.61 9.52
C GLU A 214 -12.65 25.86 8.22
N LEU A 215 -13.50 25.98 7.21
CA LEU A 215 -13.35 25.31 5.92
C LEU A 215 -12.46 26.15 5.00
N ALA A 216 -11.51 25.50 4.34
CA ALA A 216 -10.86 26.00 3.13
C ALA A 216 -11.49 25.30 1.92
N LEU A 217 -12.09 26.07 1.02
CA LEU A 217 -12.79 25.59 -0.17
C LEU A 217 -12.40 26.42 -1.39
N THR A 218 -12.53 25.88 -2.60
CA THR A 218 -12.38 26.65 -3.85
C THR A 218 -13.71 26.80 -4.56
N GLN A 219 -14.00 28.01 -5.05
CA GLN A 219 -15.20 28.31 -5.84
C GLN A 219 -14.83 28.71 -7.27
N SER A 220 -15.81 28.66 -8.18
CA SER A 220 -15.65 29.07 -9.58
C SER A 220 -14.51 28.34 -10.31
N THR A 221 -14.25 27.08 -9.93
CA THR A 221 -13.12 26.27 -10.42
C THR A 221 -13.16 26.07 -11.94
N ARG A 222 -12.01 26.12 -12.59
CA ARG A 222 -11.86 25.98 -14.04
C ARG A 222 -10.78 24.94 -14.34
N VAL A 223 -10.99 24.19 -15.42
CA VAL A 223 -9.94 23.36 -16.02
C VAL A 223 -9.22 24.24 -17.05
N VAL A 224 -7.99 24.64 -16.75
CA VAL A 224 -7.15 25.43 -17.65
C VAL A 224 -6.09 24.54 -18.30
N ALA A 225 -5.01 24.17 -17.58
CA ALA A 225 -3.99 23.26 -18.11
C ALA A 225 -4.22 21.77 -17.77
N ASN A 226 -4.92 21.47 -16.67
CA ASN A 226 -5.02 20.10 -16.14
C ASN A 226 -6.40 19.77 -15.57
N SER A 227 -6.95 18.61 -15.92
CA SER A 227 -8.25 18.14 -15.40
C SER A 227 -8.17 17.43 -14.05
N PHE A 228 -6.96 17.02 -13.61
CA PHE A 228 -6.72 16.44 -12.28
C PHE A 228 -6.58 17.50 -11.17
N ALA A 229 -6.20 18.73 -11.55
CA ALA A 229 -6.05 19.88 -10.65
C ALA A 229 -6.81 21.07 -11.23
N PRO A 230 -8.12 21.21 -10.94
CA PRO A 230 -8.91 22.36 -11.35
C PRO A 230 -8.72 23.52 -10.36
N ALA A 231 -8.06 24.57 -10.81
CA ALA A 231 -7.79 25.80 -10.07
C ALA A 231 -9.05 26.66 -9.88
N GLY A 232 -9.12 27.44 -8.79
CA GLY A 232 -10.18 28.42 -8.58
C GLY A 232 -9.92 29.41 -7.45
N MET A 233 -10.96 30.14 -7.07
CA MET A 233 -10.91 31.11 -5.97
C MET A 233 -10.95 30.37 -4.64
N LEU A 234 -9.81 30.28 -3.95
CA LEU A 234 -9.73 29.84 -2.56
C LEU A 234 -10.50 30.81 -1.67
N ALA A 235 -11.38 30.27 -0.86
CA ALA A 235 -12.14 30.99 0.13
C ALA A 235 -12.20 30.24 1.47
N ARG A 236 -12.34 31.01 2.55
CA ARG A 236 -12.54 30.53 3.91
C ARG A 236 -14.01 30.65 4.32
N ALA A 237 -14.57 29.63 4.97
CA ALA A 237 -15.96 29.66 5.40
C ALA A 237 -16.18 28.95 6.76
N PRO A 238 -17.14 29.41 7.59
CA PRO A 238 -17.53 28.68 8.80
C PRO A 238 -18.17 27.32 8.49
N PHE A 239 -17.91 26.32 9.34
CA PHE A 239 -18.54 24.99 9.24
C PHE A 239 -20.09 25.04 9.21
N SER A 240 -20.67 26.02 9.91
CA SER A 240 -22.11 26.24 10.01
C SER A 240 -22.78 26.70 8.70
N GLY A 241 -22.00 26.97 7.65
CA GLY A 241 -22.45 27.72 6.48
C GLY A 241 -22.24 29.23 6.67
N GLY A 242 -22.45 29.98 5.59
CA GLY A 242 -22.27 31.44 5.52
C GLY A 242 -21.75 31.86 4.15
N ALA A 243 -21.49 33.15 3.94
CA ALA A 243 -20.81 33.61 2.73
C ALA A 243 -19.29 33.31 2.85
N PRO A 244 -18.67 32.56 1.91
CA PRO A 244 -17.23 32.38 1.90
C PRO A 244 -16.48 33.70 1.73
N ARG A 245 -15.40 33.88 2.47
CA ARG A 245 -14.47 35.00 2.31
C ARG A 245 -13.35 34.57 1.37
N ALA A 246 -13.28 35.20 0.19
CA ALA A 246 -12.17 35.03 -0.74
C ALA A 246 -10.81 35.30 -0.08
N VAL A 247 -9.81 34.51 -0.48
CA VAL A 247 -8.41 34.57 -0.03
C VAL A 247 -7.50 34.82 -1.21
N GLU A 248 -7.50 33.93 -2.21
CA GLU A 248 -6.56 33.92 -3.33
C GLU A 248 -7.16 33.18 -4.53
N ASP A 249 -6.74 33.51 -5.75
CA ASP A 249 -7.24 32.91 -6.99
C ASP A 249 -6.21 31.97 -7.62
N HIS A 250 -6.63 31.15 -8.59
CA HIS A 250 -5.80 30.12 -9.25
C HIS A 250 -5.23 29.06 -8.28
N VAL A 251 -5.95 28.76 -7.19
CA VAL A 251 -5.55 27.74 -6.21
C VAL A 251 -6.15 26.38 -6.59
N ASP A 252 -5.28 25.37 -6.72
CA ASP A 252 -5.64 23.97 -6.99
C ASP A 252 -5.95 23.21 -5.71
N PHE A 253 -5.09 23.34 -4.69
CA PHE A 253 -5.21 22.60 -3.43
C PHE A 253 -4.75 23.48 -2.26
N ALA A 254 -5.22 23.16 -1.06
CA ALA A 254 -4.78 23.82 0.16
C ALA A 254 -4.86 22.86 1.35
N ASP A 255 -4.06 23.12 2.38
CA ASP A 255 -4.06 22.40 3.66
C ASP A 255 -3.76 23.37 4.82
N TRP A 256 -4.31 23.09 6.00
CA TRP A 256 -4.16 23.95 7.18
C TRP A 256 -2.97 23.54 8.05
N SER A 257 -2.27 24.52 8.61
CA SER A 257 -1.27 24.25 9.64
C SER A 257 -1.91 23.61 10.89
N PRO A 258 -1.16 22.84 11.70
CA PRO A 258 -1.68 22.17 12.90
C PRO A 258 -2.26 23.11 13.98
N ASP A 259 -1.93 24.40 13.93
CA ASP A 259 -2.48 25.46 14.79
C ASP A 259 -3.64 26.24 14.14
N GLY A 260 -3.93 25.99 12.85
CA GLY A 260 -4.95 26.70 12.06
C GLY A 260 -4.60 28.15 11.71
N ALA A 261 -3.36 28.60 11.91
CA ALA A 261 -2.94 29.98 11.66
C ALA A 261 -2.57 30.23 10.19
N GLU A 262 -2.00 29.25 9.52
CA GLU A 262 -1.43 29.33 8.16
C GLU A 262 -2.09 28.32 7.22
N LEU A 263 -2.01 28.60 5.92
CA LEU A 263 -2.36 27.67 4.86
C LEU A 263 -1.12 27.36 4.03
N ALA A 264 -0.94 26.08 3.67
CA ALA A 264 -0.20 25.73 2.48
C ALA A 264 -1.16 25.78 1.29
N VAL A 265 -0.72 26.32 0.15
CA VAL A 265 -1.52 26.40 -1.08
C VAL A 265 -0.72 25.91 -2.28
N VAL A 266 -1.39 25.23 -3.20
CA VAL A 266 -0.88 24.91 -4.53
C VAL A 266 -1.53 25.85 -5.52
N ARG A 267 -0.73 26.57 -6.30
CA ARG A 267 -1.19 27.62 -7.22
C ARG A 267 -0.77 27.32 -8.65
N GLU A 268 -1.71 27.40 -9.59
CA GLU A 268 -1.47 27.27 -11.04
C GLU A 268 -0.80 28.56 -11.57
N THR A 269 0.13 28.40 -12.52
CA THR A 269 0.85 29.51 -13.17
C THR A 269 1.16 29.21 -14.64
N ASP A 270 1.53 30.25 -15.39
CA ASP A 270 2.04 30.15 -16.76
C ASP A 270 3.24 29.19 -16.96
N ARG A 271 3.86 28.68 -15.88
CA ARG A 271 5.07 27.85 -15.91
C ARG A 271 4.90 26.47 -15.26
N GLY A 272 3.67 26.07 -14.91
CA GLY A 272 3.36 24.89 -14.10
C GLY A 272 2.80 25.30 -12.74
N THR A 273 3.10 24.55 -11.68
CA THR A 273 2.53 24.79 -10.34
C THR A 273 3.57 25.15 -9.29
N GLU A 274 3.12 25.93 -8.32
CA GLU A 274 3.87 26.34 -7.14
C GLU A 274 3.22 25.74 -5.89
N LEU A 275 4.02 25.27 -4.94
CA LEU A 275 3.57 25.00 -3.57
C LEU A 275 4.15 26.07 -2.65
N GLU A 276 3.27 26.72 -1.92
CA GLU A 276 3.56 27.84 -1.03
C GLU A 276 3.19 27.49 0.41
N PHE A 277 4.05 27.81 1.37
CA PHE A 277 3.76 27.64 2.79
C PHE A 277 4.64 28.58 3.65
N PRO A 278 4.06 29.56 4.38
CA PRO A 278 2.66 29.99 4.28
C PRO A 278 2.30 30.49 2.86
N ALA A 279 1.01 30.60 2.55
CA ALA A 279 0.53 31.23 1.31
C ALA A 279 1.21 32.60 1.08
N GLY A 280 1.70 32.83 -0.14
CA GLY A 280 2.59 33.92 -0.53
C GLY A 280 4.10 33.58 -0.48
N GLN A 281 4.50 32.49 0.18
CA GLN A 281 5.91 32.04 0.27
C GLN A 281 6.12 30.70 -0.46
N VAL A 282 6.63 30.77 -1.68
CA VAL A 282 6.93 29.60 -2.52
C VAL A 282 8.08 28.78 -1.94
N ILE A 283 7.83 27.50 -1.68
CA ILE A 283 8.84 26.54 -1.19
C ILE A 283 9.13 25.40 -2.19
N TYR A 284 8.25 25.15 -3.16
CA TYR A 284 8.49 24.18 -4.23
C TYR A 284 7.82 24.63 -5.56
N ARG A 285 8.37 24.17 -6.69
CA ARG A 285 7.88 24.43 -8.05
C ARG A 285 8.06 23.18 -8.91
N THR A 286 7.12 22.92 -9.82
CA THR A 286 7.24 21.89 -10.86
C THR A 286 6.60 22.37 -12.16
N VAL A 287 7.00 21.78 -13.30
CA VAL A 287 6.47 22.12 -14.63
C VAL A 287 5.14 21.42 -14.94
N GLY A 288 4.86 20.31 -14.25
CA GLY A 288 3.55 19.69 -14.21
C GLY A 288 2.70 20.28 -13.08
N TYR A 289 2.00 19.41 -12.35
CA TYR A 289 1.13 19.80 -11.25
C TYR A 289 1.51 19.16 -9.91
N ILE A 290 1.06 19.79 -8.84
CA ILE A 290 1.17 19.29 -7.47
C ILE A 290 -0.24 18.91 -7.02
N SER A 291 -0.40 17.78 -6.35
CA SER A 291 -1.67 17.39 -5.74
C SER A 291 -1.51 16.97 -4.27
N ASP A 292 -2.63 16.97 -3.55
CA ASP A 292 -2.76 16.56 -2.15
C ASP A 292 -1.63 17.04 -1.20
N PRO A 293 -1.37 18.36 -1.10
CA PRO A 293 -0.52 18.90 -0.06
C PRO A 293 -1.08 18.53 1.32
N ARG A 294 -0.20 18.11 2.22
CA ARG A 294 -0.48 17.83 3.64
C ARG A 294 0.62 18.39 4.51
N ILE A 295 0.27 19.33 5.40
CA ILE A 295 1.22 19.84 6.38
C ILE A 295 1.42 18.76 7.45
N ALA A 296 2.68 18.51 7.84
CA ALA A 296 3.01 17.54 8.89
C ALA A 296 2.39 17.96 10.23
N PRO A 297 2.06 17.03 11.15
CA PRO A 297 1.60 17.36 12.51
C PRO A 297 2.57 18.27 13.29
N SER A 298 3.86 18.28 12.93
CA SER A 298 4.91 19.16 13.45
C SER A 298 4.93 20.59 12.86
N GLY A 299 4.22 20.86 11.75
CA GLY A 299 4.12 22.18 11.11
C GLY A 299 5.40 22.69 10.40
N ASP A 300 6.45 21.87 10.33
CA ASP A 300 7.77 22.20 9.76
C ASP A 300 7.92 21.84 8.27
N ARG A 301 7.11 20.87 7.80
CA ARG A 301 7.21 20.25 6.47
C ARG A 301 5.84 20.02 5.83
N VAL A 302 5.83 19.94 4.51
CA VAL A 302 4.66 19.60 3.69
C VAL A 302 4.99 18.37 2.86
N ALA A 303 4.13 17.34 2.95
CA ALA A 303 4.13 16.21 2.03
C ALA A 303 3.15 16.48 0.89
N PHE A 304 3.44 16.01 -0.33
CA PHE A 304 2.62 16.24 -1.51
C PHE A 304 2.95 15.23 -2.62
N LEU A 305 2.09 15.14 -3.63
CA LEU A 305 2.36 14.41 -4.85
C LEU A 305 2.89 15.36 -5.92
N ASP A 306 4.09 15.09 -6.44
CA ASP A 306 4.67 15.78 -7.59
C ASP A 306 4.37 14.98 -8.87
N HIS A 307 3.61 15.59 -9.78
CA HIS A 307 3.31 15.03 -11.09
C HIS A 307 4.15 15.78 -12.15
N PRO A 308 5.14 15.13 -12.77
CA PRO A 308 6.11 15.82 -13.63
C PRO A 308 5.54 16.30 -14.97
N LEU A 309 4.31 15.92 -15.31
CA LEU A 309 3.61 16.23 -16.56
C LEU A 309 2.15 16.61 -16.27
N ASN A 310 1.62 17.58 -17.01
CA ASN A 310 0.19 17.92 -16.96
C ASN A 310 -0.65 16.88 -17.70
N ALA A 311 -1.90 16.69 -17.26
CA ALA A 311 -2.84 15.67 -17.76
C ALA A 311 -2.35 14.20 -17.63
N ASP A 312 -1.40 13.93 -16.74
CA ASP A 312 -0.86 12.59 -16.45
C ASP A 312 -0.89 12.34 -14.94
N ASN A 313 -1.56 11.26 -14.50
CA ASN A 313 -1.71 10.98 -13.07
C ASN A 313 -0.50 10.27 -12.42
N ARG A 314 0.57 10.03 -13.18
CA ARG A 314 1.84 9.54 -12.62
C ARG A 314 2.45 10.58 -11.68
N GLY A 315 2.90 10.14 -10.51
CA GLY A 315 3.46 11.04 -9.51
C GLY A 315 4.38 10.33 -8.52
N SER A 316 5.14 11.12 -7.76
CA SER A 316 6.02 10.65 -6.68
C SER A 316 5.66 11.34 -5.38
N VAL A 317 5.76 10.63 -4.25
CA VAL A 317 5.57 11.23 -2.92
C VAL A 317 6.81 12.05 -2.59
N MET A 318 6.58 13.35 -2.38
CA MET A 318 7.60 14.34 -2.05
C MET A 318 7.34 14.93 -0.67
N VAL A 319 8.40 15.32 0.01
CA VAL A 319 8.34 16.17 1.22
C VAL A 319 9.25 17.37 1.01
N VAL A 320 8.81 18.54 1.46
CA VAL A 320 9.59 19.79 1.44
C VAL A 320 9.49 20.50 2.80
N ASP A 321 10.57 21.12 3.26
CA ASP A 321 10.57 21.97 4.46
C ASP A 321 10.29 23.46 4.13
N ARG A 322 10.09 24.29 5.16
CA ARG A 322 9.88 25.74 5.01
C ARG A 322 11.07 26.50 4.36
N ALA A 323 12.24 25.87 4.25
CA ALA A 323 13.42 26.42 3.57
C ALA A 323 13.54 25.94 2.10
N GLY A 324 12.59 25.14 1.60
CA GLY A 324 12.59 24.57 0.26
C GLY A 324 13.48 23.34 0.09
N GLN A 325 14.00 22.74 1.18
CA GLN A 325 14.75 21.50 1.11
C GLN A 325 13.79 20.35 0.85
N LYS A 326 13.90 19.74 -0.34
CA LYS A 326 13.00 18.69 -0.81
C LYS A 326 13.63 17.30 -0.78
N LYS A 327 12.80 16.30 -0.55
CA LYS A 327 13.16 14.87 -0.59
C LYS A 327 12.05 14.07 -1.28
N ALA A 328 12.42 13.27 -2.29
CA ALA A 328 11.55 12.21 -2.79
C ALA A 328 11.57 11.04 -1.81
N LEU A 329 10.39 10.55 -1.41
CA LEU A 329 10.23 9.36 -0.57
C LEU A 329 10.04 8.10 -1.41
N THR A 330 9.47 8.24 -2.60
CA THR A 330 9.18 7.12 -3.52
C THR A 330 9.81 7.35 -4.89
N GLY A 331 9.85 6.28 -5.69
CA GLY A 331 9.93 6.43 -7.15
C GLY A 331 8.59 6.88 -7.74
N LEU A 332 8.55 6.95 -9.07
CA LEU A 332 7.35 7.31 -9.82
C LEU A 332 6.32 6.18 -9.83
N PHE A 333 5.11 6.45 -9.32
CA PHE A 333 3.96 5.56 -9.44
C PHE A 333 3.27 5.72 -10.80
N LEU A 334 2.56 4.68 -11.25
CA LEU A 334 1.76 4.71 -12.49
C LEU A 334 0.50 5.57 -12.37
N ALA A 335 -0.02 5.73 -11.16
CA ALA A 335 -1.03 6.68 -10.76
C ALA A 335 -0.85 6.96 -9.27
N ALA A 336 -1.07 8.20 -8.81
CA ALA A 336 -1.09 8.56 -7.40
C ALA A 336 -2.19 9.60 -7.16
N GLU A 337 -2.98 9.43 -6.10
CA GLU A 337 -4.07 10.32 -5.70
C GLU A 337 -4.32 10.11 -4.21
N GLY A 338 -4.52 11.19 -3.45
CA GLY A 338 -4.68 11.14 -2.00
C GLY A 338 -3.35 10.99 -1.25
N LEU A 339 -3.22 11.75 -0.18
CA LEU A 339 -2.10 11.70 0.76
C LEU A 339 -2.58 12.12 2.15
N ALA A 340 -2.03 11.50 3.19
CA ALA A 340 -2.27 11.81 4.60
C ALA A 340 -0.99 11.59 5.41
N TRP A 341 -0.86 12.24 6.56
CA TRP A 341 0.14 11.86 7.56
C TRP A 341 -0.47 10.91 8.57
N SER A 342 0.34 9.97 9.06
CA SER A 342 0.12 9.32 10.35
C SER A 342 -0.04 10.35 11.48
N PRO A 343 -0.78 10.06 12.56
CA PRO A 343 -0.91 10.98 13.70
C PRO A 343 0.42 11.35 14.38
N GLY A 344 1.45 10.50 14.26
CA GLY A 344 2.80 10.76 14.76
C GLY A 344 3.66 11.64 13.84
N GLY A 345 3.29 11.78 12.57
CA GLY A 345 4.08 12.49 11.56
C GLY A 345 5.35 11.77 11.11
N ASP A 346 5.47 10.47 11.41
CA ASP A 346 6.61 9.60 11.07
C ASP A 346 6.38 8.74 9.81
N GLU A 347 5.12 8.50 9.45
CA GLU A 347 4.66 7.82 8.21
C GLU A 347 3.71 8.70 7.37
N ILE A 348 3.75 8.50 6.05
CA ILE A 348 2.91 9.10 4.98
C ILE A 348 2.40 7.98 4.07
#